data_AF-P19011-F1
#
_entry.id   AF-P19011-F1
#
_cell.length_a   1.000
_cell.length_b   1.000
_cell.length_c   1.000
_cell.angle_alpha   90.00
_cell.angle_beta   90.00
_cell.angle_gamma   90.00
#
_symmetry.space_group_name_H-M   'P 1'
#
loop_
_entity.id
_entity.type
_entity.pdbx_description
1 polymer ?
#
loop_
_entity_poly.entity_id
_entity_poly.type
_entity_poly.pdbx_seq_one_letter_code
_entity_poly.pdbx_strand_id
1 'polypeptide(L)' 'MRGIILALLLALAGCEKSQYEPFFSESKTYVYNYEGIILNGIPENGLARSGIKLNCKVELSGYAQRSYMLK' A
#
# COMPACT_ATOMS: atom_id res chain seq x y z
N MET A 1 33.22 4.24 -28.45
CA MET A 1 31.80 4.62 -28.67
C MET A 1 30.80 3.61 -28.12
N ARG A 2 30.97 2.29 -28.32
CA ARG A 2 30.01 1.27 -27.86
C ARG A 2 29.72 1.29 -26.34
N GLY A 3 30.74 1.51 -25.50
CA GLY A 3 30.56 1.55 -24.03
C GLY A 3 29.71 2.72 -23.54
N ILE A 4 29.81 3.89 -24.17
CA ILE A 4 28.98 5.06 -23.83
C ILE A 4 27.52 4.79 -24.18
N ILE A 5 27.26 4.16 -25.33
CA ILE A 5 25.91 3.77 -25.74
C ILE A 5 25.31 2.80 -24.73
N LEU A 6 26.06 1.79 -24.28
CA LEU A 6 25.61 0.85 -23.26
C LEU A 6 25.31 1.55 -21.93
N ALA A 7 26.20 2.44 -21.47
CA ALA A 7 26.00 3.21 -20.23
C ALA A 7 24.76 4.11 -20.29
N LEU A 8 24.51 4.76 -21.43
CA LEU A 8 23.31 5.58 -21.66
C LEU A 8 22.02 4.74 -21.66
N LEU A 9 22.03 3.55 -22.29
CA LEU A 9 20.88 2.64 -22.28
C LEU A 9 20.56 2.14 -20.86
N LEU A 10 21.59 1.77 -20.09
CA LEU A 10 21.44 1.36 -18.69
C LEU A 10 20.91 2.52 -17.82
N ALA A 11 21.46 3.73 -17.99
CA ALA A 11 20.99 4.90 -17.27
C ALA A 11 19.53 5.23 -17.61
N LEU A 12 19.13 5.12 -18.88
CA LEU A 12 17.75 5.36 -19.31
C LEU A 12 16.79 4.33 -18.71
N ALA A 13 17.14 3.04 -18.73
CA ALA A 13 16.34 1.98 -18.12
C ALA A 13 16.22 2.15 -16.59
N GLY A 14 17.27 2.60 -15.92
CA GLY A 14 17.26 2.87 -14.48
C GLY A 14 16.59 4.20 -14.08
N CYS A 15 16.35 5.10 -15.03
CA CYS A 15 15.71 6.40 -14.78
C CYS A 15 14.17 6.31 -14.80
N GLU A 16 13.60 5.14 -15.11
CA GLU A 16 12.15 4.94 -15.02
C GLU A 16 11.67 5.16 -13.58
N LYS A 17 11.01 6.30 -13.36
CA LYS A 17 10.29 6.58 -12.12
C LYS A 17 8.97 5.83 -12.14
N SER A 18 8.95 4.58 -11.71
CA SER A 18 7.68 3.91 -11.46
C SER A 18 6.98 4.60 -10.29
N GLN A 19 5.74 5.04 -10.51
CA GLN A 19 4.91 5.59 -9.43
C GLN A 19 4.39 4.42 -8.58
N TYR A 20 5.13 4.08 -7.53
CA TYR A 20 4.72 3.04 -6.57
C TYR A 20 3.66 3.52 -5.58
N GLU A 21 3.35 4.82 -5.58
CA GLU A 21 2.29 5.39 -4.73
C GLU A 21 0.91 4.96 -5.24
N PRO A 22 0.03 4.44 -4.36
CA PRO A 22 -1.34 4.12 -4.74
C PRO A 22 -2.08 5.40 -5.16
N PHE A 23 -2.85 5.30 -6.23
CA PHE A 23 -3.68 6.38 -6.75
C PHE A 23 -5.17 6.00 -6.65
N PHE A 24 -5.94 6.86 -5.99
CA PHE A 24 -7.41 6.74 -5.92
C PHE A 24 -8.04 7.94 -6.63
N SER A 25 -8.92 7.66 -7.58
CA SER A 25 -9.64 8.71 -8.31
C SER A 25 -10.68 9.40 -7.40
N GLU A 26 -10.87 10.70 -7.56
CA GLU A 26 -11.96 11.47 -6.92
C GLU A 26 -13.35 11.03 -7.43
N SER A 27 -13.42 10.45 -8.63
CA SER A 27 -14.67 9.99 -9.24
C SER A 27 -15.04 8.54 -8.91
N LYS A 28 -14.20 7.83 -8.16
CA LYS A 28 -14.40 6.41 -7.84
C LYS A 28 -14.28 6.17 -6.34
N THR A 29 -15.20 5.36 -5.83
CA THR A 29 -15.12 4.78 -4.48
C THR A 29 -14.69 3.33 -4.61
N TYR A 30 -13.63 2.97 -3.89
CA TYR A 30 -13.11 1.61 -3.80
C TYR A 30 -13.54 1.04 -2.44
N VAL A 31 -14.24 -0.09 -2.45
CA VAL A 31 -14.73 -0.73 -1.23
C VAL A 31 -13.89 -1.99 -0.97
N TYR A 32 -13.21 -2.02 0.18
CA TYR A 32 -12.39 -3.15 0.61
C TYR A 32 -12.99 -3.80 1.85
N ASN A 33 -12.87 -5.13 1.95
CA ASN A 33 -13.08 -5.81 3.23
C ASN A 33 -11.78 -5.73 4.01
N TYR A 34 -11.82 -5.19 5.23
CA TYR A 34 -10.68 -5.06 6.12
C TYR A 34 -10.86 -5.99 7.32
N GLU A 35 -9.82 -6.78 7.61
CA GLU A 35 -9.72 -7.62 8.80
C GLU A 35 -8.49 -7.17 9.60
N GLY A 36 -8.71 -6.82 10.87
CA GLY A 36 -7.65 -6.47 11.81
C GLY A 36 -7.76 -7.34 13.06
N ILE A 37 -6.63 -7.84 13.56
CA ILE A 37 -6.57 -8.61 14.80
C ILE A 37 -5.61 -7.92 15.76
N ILE A 38 -6.09 -7.64 16.96
CA ILE A 38 -5.28 -7.11 18.06
C ILE A 38 -5.19 -8.21 19.12
N LEU A 39 -3.98 -8.72 19.37
CA LEU A 39 -3.73 -9.73 20.40
C LEU A 39 -2.98 -9.11 21.58
N ASN A 40 -3.30 -9.57 22.77
CA ASN A 40 -2.63 -9.23 24.02
C ASN A 40 -2.20 -10.52 24.74
N GLY A 41 -1.02 -10.47 25.37
CA GLY A 41 -0.39 -11.61 26.04
C GLY A 41 1.06 -11.80 25.59
N ILE A 42 1.70 -12.82 26.13
CA ILE A 42 3.11 -13.14 25.85
C ILE A 42 3.25 -13.60 24.39
N PRO A 43 4.19 -13.04 23.60
CA PRO A 43 4.38 -13.41 22.18
C PRO A 43 5.18 -14.71 22.03
N GLU A 44 4.96 -15.68 22.90
CA GLU A 44 5.57 -17.01 22.83
C GLU A 44 4.59 -18.02 22.23
N ASN A 45 5.12 -18.94 21.43
CA ASN A 45 4.32 -19.99 20.81
C ASN A 45 3.76 -20.94 21.88
N GLY A 46 2.49 -21.31 21.73
CA GLY A 46 1.81 -22.24 22.63
C GLY A 46 1.19 -21.61 23.89
N LEU A 47 1.47 -20.33 24.17
CA LEU A 47 0.78 -19.61 25.25
C LEU A 47 -0.53 -19.00 24.75
N ALA A 48 -1.56 -19.04 25.60
CA ALA A 48 -2.84 -18.42 25.30
C ALA A 48 -2.71 -16.89 25.24
N ARG A 49 -3.39 -16.29 24.26
CA ARG A 49 -3.49 -14.83 24.09
C ARG A 49 -4.96 -14.43 23.98
N SER A 50 -5.32 -13.32 24.60
CA SER A 50 -6.64 -12.70 24.42
C SER A 50 -6.58 -11.68 23.29
N GLY A 51 -7.71 -11.31 22.70
CA GLY A 51 -7.68 -10.34 21.61
C GLY A 51 -9.04 -9.99 21.03
N ILE A 52 -9.02 -9.04 20.11
CA ILE A 52 -10.19 -8.53 19.39
C ILE A 52 -9.95 -8.73 17.90
N LYS A 53 -10.94 -9.28 17.21
CA LYS A 53 -11.00 -9.34 15.74
C LYS A 53 -11.98 -8.30 15.23
N LEU A 54 -11.51 -7.40 14.39
CA LEU A 54 -12.27 -6.36 13.71
C LEU A 54 -12.48 -6.79 12.26
N ASN A 55 -13.73 -6.81 11.81
CA ASN A 55 -14.08 -6.99 10.40
C ASN A 55 -14.97 -5.82 9.99
N CYS A 56 -14.54 -5.05 9.00
CA CYS A 56 -15.34 -3.96 8.46
C CYS A 56 -15.18 -3.87 6.94
N LYS A 57 -16.08 -3.11 6.32
CA LYS A 57 -15.84 -2.59 4.98
C LYS A 57 -15.25 -1.20 5.12
N VAL A 58 -14.32 -0.89 4.24
CA VAL A 58 -13.61 0.39 4.19
C VAL A 58 -13.83 0.98 2.81
N GLU A 59 -14.26 2.23 2.77
CA GLU A 59 -14.40 2.99 1.54
C GLU A 59 -13.23 3.95 1.35
N LEU A 60 -12.57 3.87 0.21
CA LEU A 60 -11.46 4.72 -0.19
C LEU A 60 -11.84 5.53 -1.43
N SER A 61 -11.56 6.83 -1.41
CA SER A 61 -11.79 7.73 -2.56
C SER A 61 -10.76 8.85 -2.59
N GLY A 62 -10.51 9.41 -3.78
CA GLY A 62 -9.80 10.69 -3.90
C GLY A 62 -10.62 11.82 -3.30
N TYR A 63 -9.99 12.74 -2.56
CA TYR A 63 -10.64 13.93 -2.03
C TYR A 63 -10.10 15.22 -2.66
N ALA A 64 -8.79 15.30 -2.85
CA ALA A 64 -8.10 16.41 -3.51
C ALA A 64 -6.74 15.92 -4.05
N GLN A 65 -5.95 16.81 -4.64
CA GLN A 65 -4.61 16.49 -5.14
C GLN A 65 -3.74 15.87 -4.01
N ARG A 66 -3.49 14.55 -4.12
CA ARG A 66 -2.74 13.71 -3.15
C ARG A 66 -3.38 13.56 -1.77
N SER A 67 -4.69 13.78 -1.65
CA SER A 67 -5.45 13.53 -0.42
C SER A 67 -6.53 12.48 -0.67
N TYR A 68 -6.64 11.52 0.25
CA TYR A 68 -7.60 10.42 0.18
C TYR A 68 -8.53 10.43 1.39
N MET A 69 -9.77 10.03 1.16
CA MET A 69 -10.79 9.89 2.21
C MET A 69 -11.01 8.41 2.51
N LEU A 70 -10.97 8.08 3.80
CA LEU A 70 -11.29 6.77 4.37
C LEU A 70 -12.60 6.87 5.14
N LYS A 71 -13.55 5.98 4.88
CA LYS A 71 -14.78 5.83 5.65
C LYS A 71 -14.99 4.39 6.07
#